data_AF-A0A382DFZ1-F1
#
_entry.id   AF-A0A382DFZ1-F1
#
_cell.length_a   1.000
_cell.length_b   1.000
_cell.length_c   1.000
_cell.angle_alpha   90.00
_cell.angle_beta   90.00
_cell.angle_gamma   90.00
#
_symmetry.space_group_name_H-M   'P 1'
#
loop_
_entity.id
_entity.type
_entity.pdbx_description
1 polymer ?
#
loop_
_entity_poly.entity_id
_entity_poly.type
_entity_poly.pdbx_seq_one_letter_code
_entity_poly.pdbx_strand_id
1 'polypeptide(L)'
;KSFFDDWQAKGVTSVLHEKKGGYANNTSSIYALAKKAEDEGVRILTGTSVKAFKSANGSSAITAVETDKGTIECEQVIVGVGPWLRDIWNMLDLPKSINIKDDKGNVHEDYPMWQYWFLTEGVLRLNPKTQMTNEGKMPPVVHVDTDAPLYSDVDKSLITDKLWGIYYKPDFHFHGIQGGSSPYKVDMLADNVQVDPYGPDSEEFVVGDDFAHMWTSALAFCQKRFEGKSHLYKQGPTGGLGCFTPDNFPIFDIFRENVHIIADSNHGYKMIGVGKLVAEQVLGAKSKLLEPFSYSRFEEGKLHPISNSPFPWS
;
A
#
# COMPACT_ATOMS: atom_id res chain seq x y z
N LYS A 1 14.38 19.43 -14.47
CA LYS A 1 15.71 20.10 -14.50
C LYS A 1 15.88 21.16 -13.41
N SER A 2 14.87 21.96 -13.04
CA SER A 2 15.02 22.98 -11.96
C SER A 2 15.39 22.40 -10.58
N PHE A 3 14.89 21.22 -10.23
CA PHE A 3 15.26 20.54 -8.97
C PHE A 3 16.52 19.69 -9.07
N PHE A 4 16.79 19.14 -10.24
CA PHE A 4 17.87 18.18 -10.48
C PHE A 4 18.50 18.48 -11.84
N ASP A 5 19.70 19.05 -11.83
CA ASP A 5 20.46 19.39 -13.04
C ASP A 5 20.93 18.13 -13.79
N ASP A 6 21.05 17.02 -13.08
CA ASP A 6 21.46 15.73 -13.58
C ASP A 6 20.28 14.81 -13.98
N TRP A 7 19.06 15.37 -14.06
CA TRP A 7 17.90 14.65 -14.59
C TRP A 7 18.11 14.27 -16.06
N GLN A 8 17.96 12.98 -16.36
CA GLN A 8 18.21 12.43 -17.70
C GLN A 8 17.14 11.46 -18.21
N ALA A 9 16.04 11.28 -17.45
CA ALA A 9 14.91 10.47 -17.91
C ALA A 9 14.41 10.97 -19.27
N LYS A 10 14.19 10.03 -20.19
CA LYS A 10 13.66 10.29 -21.53
C LYS A 10 12.14 10.15 -21.53
N GLY A 11 11.46 10.77 -22.50
CA GLY A 11 10.01 10.59 -22.69
C GLY A 11 9.12 11.28 -21.64
N VAL A 12 9.68 12.03 -20.69
CA VAL A 12 8.90 12.74 -19.67
C VAL A 12 8.26 13.99 -20.27
N THR A 13 6.94 13.94 -20.48
CA THR A 13 6.15 15.03 -21.09
C THR A 13 5.49 15.95 -20.06
N SER A 14 5.25 15.46 -18.85
CA SER A 14 4.51 16.16 -17.80
C SER A 14 5.14 15.94 -16.44
N VAL A 15 5.00 16.92 -15.55
CA VAL A 15 5.45 16.86 -14.15
C VAL A 15 4.36 17.46 -13.26
N LEU A 16 3.88 16.67 -12.30
CA LEU A 16 3.02 17.14 -11.21
C LEU A 16 3.85 17.21 -9.92
N HIS A 17 3.72 18.30 -9.18
CA HIS A 17 4.46 18.51 -7.94
C HIS A 17 3.52 18.93 -6.81
N GLU A 18 3.29 18.01 -5.87
CA GLU A 18 2.59 18.29 -4.61
C GLU A 18 3.56 18.90 -3.60
N LYS A 19 3.40 20.20 -3.32
CA LYS A 19 4.35 20.99 -2.51
C LYS A 19 4.35 20.63 -1.03
N LYS A 20 3.22 20.11 -0.51
CA LYS A 20 3.08 19.70 0.90
C LYS A 20 3.28 18.20 1.10
N GLY A 21 3.56 17.48 0.03
CA GLY A 21 3.88 16.05 0.05
C GLY A 21 5.27 15.80 0.60
N GLY A 22 5.50 14.58 1.07
CA GLY A 22 6.79 14.17 1.61
C GLY A 22 6.78 12.73 2.08
N TYR A 23 7.69 12.43 2.98
CA TYR A 23 7.84 11.11 3.59
C TYR A 23 8.16 11.27 5.07
N ALA A 24 7.90 10.21 5.83
CA ALA A 24 8.18 10.15 7.26
C ALA A 24 8.60 8.72 7.63
N ASN A 25 9.34 8.56 8.73
CA ASN A 25 9.70 7.25 9.24
C ASN A 25 8.45 6.56 9.81
N ASN A 26 7.96 5.54 9.11
CA ASN A 26 6.72 4.84 9.46
C ASN A 26 6.77 4.17 10.83
N THR A 27 7.85 3.46 11.15
CA THR A 27 8.02 2.78 12.45
C THR A 27 7.92 3.78 13.61
N SER A 28 8.66 4.88 13.54
CA SER A 28 8.66 5.91 14.60
C SER A 28 7.31 6.60 14.72
N SER A 29 6.65 6.90 13.60
CA SER A 29 5.30 7.49 13.59
C SER A 29 4.28 6.57 14.27
N ILE A 30 4.29 5.28 13.96
CA ILE A 30 3.35 4.31 14.52
C ILE A 30 3.58 4.11 16.02
N TYR A 31 4.83 3.97 16.48
CA TYR A 31 5.12 3.88 17.91
C TYR A 31 4.74 5.16 18.67
N ALA A 32 4.94 6.34 18.08
CA ALA A 32 4.51 7.60 18.69
C ALA A 32 2.98 7.71 18.80
N LEU A 33 2.23 7.21 17.80
CA LEU A 33 0.77 7.14 17.85
C LEU A 33 0.28 6.13 18.88
N ALA A 34 0.92 4.95 18.96
CA ALA A 34 0.63 3.95 19.97
C ALA A 34 0.81 4.53 21.38
N LYS A 35 1.93 5.21 21.62
CA LYS A 35 2.17 5.90 22.89
C LYS A 35 1.10 6.94 23.21
N LYS A 36 0.71 7.77 22.22
CA LYS A 36 -0.37 8.75 22.42
C LYS A 36 -1.69 8.09 22.80
N ALA A 37 -2.01 6.94 22.20
CA ALA A 37 -3.21 6.19 22.54
C ALA A 37 -3.13 5.62 23.97
N GLU A 38 -1.99 5.04 24.36
CA GLU A 38 -1.78 4.51 25.71
C GLU A 38 -1.81 5.61 26.79
N ASP A 39 -1.25 6.78 26.49
CA ASP A 39 -1.31 7.96 27.39
C ASP A 39 -2.77 8.43 27.63
N GLU A 40 -3.69 8.13 26.71
CA GLU A 40 -5.15 8.35 26.84
C GLU A 40 -5.91 7.12 27.38
N GLY A 41 -5.19 6.08 27.84
CA GLY A 41 -5.76 4.90 28.49
C GLY A 41 -6.10 3.73 27.55
N VAL A 42 -5.74 3.79 26.27
CA VAL A 42 -5.92 2.65 25.35
C VAL A 42 -4.98 1.51 25.75
N ARG A 43 -5.50 0.28 25.74
CA ARG A 43 -4.72 -0.93 25.98
C ARG A 43 -4.31 -1.58 24.65
N ILE A 44 -3.02 -1.73 24.42
CA ILE A 44 -2.48 -2.41 23.23
C ILE A 44 -2.06 -3.83 23.62
N LEU A 45 -2.65 -4.84 22.97
CA LEU A 45 -2.40 -6.26 23.26
C LEU A 45 -1.64 -6.93 22.10
N THR A 46 -0.31 -6.81 22.08
CA THR A 46 0.51 -7.46 21.05
C THR A 46 0.59 -8.98 21.22
N GLY A 47 0.95 -9.68 20.15
CA GLY A 47 1.04 -11.15 20.13
C GLY A 47 -0.27 -11.83 20.51
N THR A 48 -1.40 -11.21 20.14
CA THR A 48 -2.76 -11.67 20.41
C THR A 48 -3.46 -11.79 19.07
N SER A 49 -3.82 -13.01 18.67
CA SER A 49 -4.42 -13.28 17.37
C SER A 49 -5.93 -13.40 17.50
N VAL A 50 -6.66 -12.66 16.67
CA VAL A 50 -8.11 -12.86 16.47
C VAL A 50 -8.34 -14.21 15.80
N LYS A 51 -9.31 -14.98 16.29
CA LYS A 51 -9.66 -16.32 15.80
C LYS A 51 -11.10 -16.39 15.26
N ALA A 52 -12.03 -15.63 15.84
CA ALA A 52 -13.43 -15.58 15.43
C ALA A 52 -14.15 -14.36 16.03
N PHE A 53 -15.39 -14.14 15.60
CA PHE A 53 -16.30 -13.13 16.14
C PHE A 53 -17.59 -13.79 16.63
N LYS A 54 -18.16 -13.26 17.73
CA LYS A 54 -19.47 -13.67 18.24
C LYS A 54 -20.52 -12.63 17.90
N SER A 55 -21.58 -13.03 17.21
CA SER A 55 -22.74 -12.16 16.98
C SER A 55 -23.76 -12.24 18.11
N ALA A 56 -24.61 -11.21 18.22
CA ALA A 56 -25.79 -11.24 19.07
C ALA A 56 -26.83 -12.24 18.56
N ASN A 57 -27.64 -12.81 19.47
CA ASN A 57 -28.75 -13.66 19.07
C ASN A 57 -29.78 -12.86 18.26
N GLY A 58 -30.01 -13.26 17.00
CA GLY A 58 -31.00 -12.64 16.12
C GLY A 58 -30.56 -11.32 15.45
N SER A 59 -29.28 -10.94 15.55
CA SER A 59 -28.70 -9.79 14.85
C SER A 59 -27.33 -10.18 14.27
N SER A 60 -26.84 -9.41 13.29
CA SER A 60 -25.50 -9.58 12.76
C SER A 60 -24.44 -8.84 13.57
N ALA A 61 -24.84 -7.97 14.50
CA ALA A 61 -23.97 -7.19 15.39
C ALA A 61 -23.02 -8.09 16.19
N ILE A 62 -21.73 -7.73 16.18
CA ILE A 62 -20.69 -8.42 16.94
C ILE A 62 -20.71 -7.97 18.39
N THR A 63 -20.72 -8.92 19.32
CA THR A 63 -20.73 -8.69 20.77
C THR A 63 -19.41 -9.06 21.44
N ALA A 64 -18.58 -9.86 20.77
CA ALA A 64 -17.25 -10.20 21.26
C ALA A 64 -16.30 -10.65 20.14
N VAL A 65 -15.01 -10.46 20.38
CA VAL A 65 -13.90 -10.97 19.56
C VAL A 65 -13.23 -12.13 20.32
N GLU A 66 -13.14 -13.30 19.69
CA GLU A 66 -12.39 -14.43 20.23
C GLU A 66 -10.93 -14.35 19.81
N THR A 67 -10.03 -14.47 20.79
CA THR A 67 -8.58 -14.45 20.57
C THR A 67 -7.93 -15.70 21.14
N ASP A 68 -6.68 -15.94 20.79
CA ASP A 68 -5.83 -16.96 21.42
C ASP A 68 -5.51 -16.70 22.91
N LYS A 69 -5.87 -15.52 23.43
CA LYS A 69 -5.74 -15.14 24.85
C LYS A 69 -7.08 -14.96 25.56
N GLY A 70 -8.17 -15.45 24.95
CA GLY A 70 -9.52 -15.38 25.50
C GLY A 70 -10.44 -14.45 24.72
N THR A 71 -11.68 -14.34 25.19
CA THR A 71 -12.73 -13.53 24.56
C THR A 71 -12.70 -12.11 25.10
N ILE A 72 -12.87 -11.12 24.22
CA ILE A 72 -13.01 -9.70 24.56
C ILE A 72 -14.41 -9.26 24.13
N GLU A 73 -15.26 -8.90 25.09
CA GLU A 73 -16.58 -8.31 24.81
C GLU A 73 -16.44 -6.88 24.28
N CYS A 74 -17.27 -6.52 23.31
CA CYS A 74 -17.21 -5.23 22.64
C CYS A 74 -18.55 -4.82 22.03
N GLU A 75 -18.81 -3.51 21.96
CA GLU A 75 -19.98 -2.93 21.27
C GLU A 75 -19.66 -2.47 19.85
N GLN A 76 -18.38 -2.27 19.54
CA GLN A 76 -17.88 -1.83 18.24
C GLN A 76 -16.59 -2.58 17.91
N VAL A 77 -16.41 -2.91 16.64
CA VAL A 77 -15.16 -3.51 16.13
C VAL A 77 -14.63 -2.63 15.01
N ILE A 78 -13.33 -2.33 15.06
CA ILE A 78 -12.63 -1.60 14.00
C ILE A 78 -11.54 -2.52 13.44
N VAL A 79 -11.62 -2.83 12.15
CA VAL A 79 -10.70 -3.74 11.46
C VAL A 79 -9.76 -2.92 10.57
N GLY A 80 -8.47 -2.92 10.89
CA GLY A 80 -7.41 -2.27 10.11
C GLY A 80 -6.17 -3.15 10.05
N VAL A 81 -6.29 -4.32 9.42
CA VAL A 81 -5.28 -5.40 9.48
C VAL A 81 -4.45 -5.56 8.21
N GLY A 82 -4.45 -4.55 7.31
CA GLY A 82 -3.65 -4.58 6.09
C GLY A 82 -3.83 -5.86 5.26
N PRO A 83 -2.75 -6.62 4.95
CA PRO A 83 -2.82 -7.77 4.05
C PRO A 83 -3.61 -8.97 4.60
N TRP A 84 -3.88 -9.04 5.92
CA TRP A 84 -4.70 -10.10 6.53
C TRP A 84 -6.21 -9.84 6.41
N LEU A 85 -6.62 -8.79 5.69
CA LEU A 85 -8.02 -8.39 5.64
C LEU A 85 -8.95 -9.47 5.06
N ARG A 86 -8.48 -10.23 4.05
CA ARG A 86 -9.19 -11.40 3.52
C ARG A 86 -9.61 -12.36 4.64
N ASP A 87 -8.72 -12.64 5.59
CA ASP A 87 -8.98 -13.63 6.64
C ASP A 87 -10.00 -13.13 7.65
N ILE A 88 -9.89 -11.86 8.07
CA ILE A 88 -10.90 -11.24 8.94
C ILE A 88 -12.25 -11.13 8.22
N TRP A 89 -12.25 -10.79 6.93
CA TRP A 89 -13.46 -10.75 6.10
C TRP A 89 -14.16 -12.12 6.03
N ASN A 90 -13.38 -13.19 5.86
CA ASN A 90 -13.89 -14.56 5.89
C ASN A 90 -14.43 -14.95 7.28
N MET A 91 -13.75 -14.57 8.38
CA MET A 91 -14.24 -14.81 9.74
C MET A 91 -15.56 -14.09 10.05
N LEU A 92 -15.86 -13.01 9.32
CA LEU A 92 -17.13 -12.29 9.40
C LEU A 92 -18.19 -12.85 8.45
N ASP A 93 -17.94 -13.98 7.79
CA ASP A 93 -18.81 -14.63 6.80
C ASP A 93 -19.28 -13.66 5.69
N LEU A 94 -18.41 -12.73 5.28
CA LEU A 94 -18.72 -11.76 4.22
C LEU A 94 -18.46 -12.36 2.83
N PRO A 95 -19.12 -11.86 1.75
CA PRO A 95 -19.04 -12.46 0.42
C PRO A 95 -17.61 -12.48 -0.14
N LYS A 96 -17.17 -13.64 -0.65
CA LYS A 96 -15.84 -13.79 -1.29
C LYS A 96 -15.78 -13.22 -2.70
N SER A 97 -16.93 -13.16 -3.37
CA SER A 97 -17.12 -12.52 -4.67
C SER A 97 -18.26 -11.51 -4.57
N ILE A 98 -18.23 -10.53 -5.46
CA ILE A 98 -19.20 -9.44 -5.54
C ILE A 98 -19.61 -9.19 -7.00
N ASN A 99 -20.72 -8.50 -7.19
CA ASN A 99 -21.08 -7.96 -8.50
C ASN A 99 -20.52 -6.54 -8.63
N ILE A 100 -19.89 -6.25 -9.75
CA ILE A 100 -19.31 -4.92 -10.02
C ILE A 100 -19.99 -4.32 -11.25
N LYS A 101 -20.55 -3.14 -11.10
CA LYS A 101 -21.03 -2.33 -12.22
C LYS A 101 -19.88 -1.45 -12.73
N ASP A 102 -19.56 -1.57 -14.02
CA ASP A 102 -18.56 -0.71 -14.66
C ASP A 102 -19.10 0.67 -15.05
N ASP A 103 -18.22 1.54 -15.55
CA ASP A 103 -18.53 2.90 -16.01
C ASP A 103 -19.49 2.94 -17.22
N LYS A 104 -19.64 1.81 -17.93
CA LYS A 104 -20.57 1.62 -19.05
C LYS A 104 -21.90 1.01 -18.61
N GLY A 105 -22.04 0.67 -17.33
CA GLY A 105 -23.23 0.06 -16.75
C GLY A 105 -23.33 -1.46 -16.93
N ASN A 106 -22.29 -2.13 -17.43
CA ASN A 106 -22.27 -3.59 -17.47
C ASN A 106 -22.00 -4.14 -16.08
N VAL A 107 -22.62 -5.28 -15.76
CA VAL A 107 -22.42 -5.98 -14.49
C VAL A 107 -21.46 -7.14 -14.72
N HIS A 108 -20.37 -7.13 -13.97
CA HIS A 108 -19.39 -8.21 -13.86
C HIS A 108 -19.75 -9.04 -12.62
N GLU A 109 -20.34 -10.21 -12.85
CA GLU A 109 -20.75 -11.14 -11.79
C GLU A 109 -19.56 -11.94 -11.25
N ASP A 110 -19.68 -12.42 -10.01
CA ASP A 110 -18.69 -13.28 -9.34
C ASP A 110 -17.25 -12.73 -9.33
N TYR A 111 -17.10 -11.40 -9.28
CA TYR A 111 -15.80 -10.76 -9.24
C TYR A 111 -15.13 -10.96 -7.87
N PRO A 112 -13.87 -11.42 -7.78
CA PRO A 112 -13.19 -11.64 -6.51
C PRO A 112 -13.10 -10.37 -5.65
N MET A 113 -13.55 -10.45 -4.38
CA MET A 113 -13.52 -9.30 -3.47
C MET A 113 -12.09 -8.81 -3.19
N TRP A 114 -11.16 -9.75 -3.07
CA TRP A 114 -9.77 -9.47 -2.73
C TRP A 114 -8.82 -9.89 -3.84
N GLN A 115 -7.81 -9.07 -4.07
CA GLN A 115 -6.68 -9.37 -4.94
C GLN A 115 -5.39 -9.06 -4.20
N TYR A 116 -4.37 -9.89 -4.40
CA TYR A 116 -3.06 -9.63 -3.82
C TYR A 116 -2.10 -9.10 -4.87
N TRP A 117 -1.33 -8.11 -4.47
CA TRP A 117 -0.23 -7.58 -5.26
C TRP A 117 1.06 -7.68 -4.44
N PHE A 118 2.12 -8.15 -5.09
CA PHE A 118 3.46 -8.18 -4.56
C PHE A 118 4.12 -6.81 -4.73
N LEU A 119 4.32 -6.15 -3.60
CA LEU A 119 4.94 -4.85 -3.45
C LEU A 119 6.46 -5.02 -3.39
N THR A 120 7.17 -4.28 -4.21
CA THR A 120 8.63 -4.38 -4.30
C THR A 120 9.28 -3.11 -3.79
N GLU A 121 10.23 -3.26 -2.88
CA GLU A 121 11.01 -2.16 -2.34
C GLU A 121 12.48 -2.54 -2.23
N GLY A 122 13.36 -1.55 -2.36
CA GLY A 122 14.80 -1.72 -2.26
C GLY A 122 15.49 -0.49 -1.68
N VAL A 123 16.76 -0.68 -1.31
CA VAL A 123 17.62 0.37 -0.78
C VAL A 123 18.96 0.36 -1.51
N LEU A 124 19.35 1.50 -2.06
CA LEU A 124 20.70 1.75 -2.55
C LEU A 124 21.54 2.38 -1.42
N ARG A 125 22.59 1.69 -0.93
CA ARG A 125 23.42 2.17 0.19
C ARG A 125 24.31 3.33 -0.24
N LEU A 126 23.80 4.53 -0.02
CA LEU A 126 24.46 5.80 -0.29
C LEU A 126 24.27 6.74 0.89
N ASN A 127 25.07 7.80 0.96
CA ASN A 127 24.70 8.90 1.85
C ASN A 127 23.30 9.39 1.43
N PRO A 128 22.29 9.45 2.31
CA PRO A 128 20.95 9.92 1.93
C PRO A 128 20.99 11.32 1.30
N LYS A 129 21.96 12.16 1.69
CA LYS A 129 22.20 13.48 1.10
C LYS A 129 22.76 13.45 -0.33
N THR A 130 23.04 12.27 -0.90
CA THR A 130 23.30 12.13 -2.34
C THR A 130 22.06 12.52 -3.16
N GLN A 131 20.86 12.35 -2.60
CA GLN A 131 19.62 12.78 -3.24
C GLN A 131 19.09 14.06 -2.60
N MET A 132 19.52 15.19 -3.15
CA MET A 132 19.12 16.54 -2.75
C MET A 132 18.85 17.36 -4.01
N THR A 133 18.05 18.42 -3.88
CA THR A 133 17.84 19.36 -4.98
C THR A 133 19.13 20.13 -5.28
N ASN A 134 19.18 20.81 -6.44
CA ASN A 134 20.30 21.69 -6.83
C ASN A 134 20.63 22.76 -5.78
N GLU A 135 19.64 23.18 -4.98
CA GLU A 135 19.80 24.15 -3.90
C GLU A 135 20.24 23.51 -2.56
N GLY A 136 20.52 22.21 -2.53
CA GLY A 136 20.86 21.49 -1.30
C GLY A 136 19.68 21.32 -0.33
N LYS A 137 18.44 21.39 -0.83
CA LYS A 137 17.22 21.15 -0.04
C LYS A 137 16.75 19.70 -0.18
N MET A 138 15.94 19.26 0.79
CA MET A 138 15.28 17.97 0.74
C MET A 138 14.42 17.88 -0.53
N PRO A 139 14.54 16.81 -1.33
CA PRO A 139 13.73 16.65 -2.52
C PRO A 139 12.33 16.11 -2.17
N PRO A 140 11.34 16.30 -3.07
CA PRO A 140 10.11 15.53 -2.99
C PRO A 140 10.41 14.03 -3.16
N VAL A 141 9.46 13.17 -2.79
CA VAL A 141 9.46 11.79 -3.27
C VAL A 141 9.32 11.85 -4.78
N VAL A 142 10.24 11.23 -5.51
CA VAL A 142 10.19 11.21 -6.98
C VAL A 142 9.42 9.96 -7.39
N HIS A 143 8.37 10.15 -8.19
CA HIS A 143 7.68 9.09 -8.93
C HIS A 143 7.92 9.30 -10.42
N VAL A 144 8.20 8.22 -11.13
CA VAL A 144 8.42 8.22 -12.58
C VAL A 144 7.62 7.09 -13.17
N ASP A 145 6.74 7.45 -14.11
CA ASP A 145 6.02 6.53 -14.99
C ASP A 145 6.47 6.82 -16.41
N THR A 146 6.85 5.80 -17.17
CA THR A 146 7.34 6.00 -18.54
C THR A 146 7.15 4.76 -19.40
N ASP A 147 6.94 5.00 -20.70
CA ASP A 147 6.93 4.03 -21.78
C ASP A 147 8.28 3.96 -22.51
N ALA A 148 9.27 4.76 -22.10
CA ALA A 148 10.61 4.70 -22.66
C ALA A 148 11.27 3.34 -22.35
N PRO A 149 11.94 2.69 -23.31
CA PRO A 149 12.63 1.45 -23.04
C PRO A 149 13.67 1.61 -21.92
N LEU A 150 13.64 0.70 -20.95
CA LEU A 150 14.63 0.63 -19.88
C LEU A 150 15.77 -0.28 -20.31
N TYR A 151 16.96 0.28 -20.38
CA TYR A 151 18.20 -0.47 -20.60
C TYR A 151 18.96 -0.61 -19.29
N SER A 152 19.59 -1.77 -19.12
CA SER A 152 20.50 -2.06 -18.03
C SER A 152 21.63 -1.04 -17.97
N ASP A 153 21.83 -0.46 -16.79
CA ASP A 153 22.96 0.45 -16.59
C ASP A 153 24.31 -0.28 -16.62
N VAL A 154 24.32 -1.58 -16.32
CA VAL A 154 25.51 -2.43 -16.22
C VAL A 154 26.07 -2.83 -17.59
N ASP A 155 25.21 -3.34 -18.49
CA ASP A 155 25.62 -3.98 -19.74
C ASP A 155 24.85 -3.49 -20.98
N LYS A 156 23.93 -2.53 -20.80
CA LYS A 156 23.10 -1.93 -21.86
C LYS A 156 22.12 -2.90 -22.54
N SER A 157 21.90 -4.09 -21.97
CA SER A 157 20.82 -4.99 -22.38
C SER A 157 19.44 -4.36 -22.16
N LEU A 158 18.44 -4.75 -22.96
CA LEU A 158 17.05 -4.30 -22.77
C LEU A 158 16.44 -5.05 -21.56
N ILE A 159 15.95 -4.30 -20.57
CA ILE A 159 15.22 -4.84 -19.42
C ILE A 159 13.72 -4.92 -19.73
N THR A 160 13.15 -3.82 -20.22
CA THR A 160 11.74 -3.78 -20.63
C THR A 160 11.50 -2.67 -21.66
N ASP A 161 10.60 -2.94 -22.61
CA ASP A 161 10.02 -1.99 -23.56
C ASP A 161 8.52 -1.73 -23.31
N LYS A 162 7.98 -2.29 -22.22
CA LYS A 162 6.62 -2.05 -21.72
C LYS A 162 6.60 -0.86 -20.77
N LEU A 163 5.41 -0.32 -20.50
CA LEU A 163 5.19 0.69 -19.46
C LEU A 163 5.75 0.22 -18.10
N TRP A 164 6.53 1.07 -17.44
CA TRP A 164 7.11 0.79 -16.14
C TRP A 164 7.18 2.06 -15.30
N GLY A 165 7.27 1.89 -13.98
CA GLY A 165 7.41 3.02 -13.07
C GLY A 165 8.16 2.68 -11.81
N ILE A 166 8.82 3.69 -11.24
CA ILE A 166 9.51 3.62 -9.96
C ILE A 166 9.18 4.83 -9.11
N TYR A 167 9.36 4.68 -7.81
CA TYR A 167 9.48 5.81 -6.91
C TYR A 167 10.74 5.69 -6.07
N TYR A 168 11.27 6.81 -5.61
CA TYR A 168 12.44 6.83 -4.73
C TYR A 168 12.56 8.13 -3.95
N LYS A 169 13.21 8.03 -2.79
CA LYS A 169 13.48 9.11 -1.85
C LYS A 169 14.77 8.86 -1.07
N PRO A 170 15.39 9.91 -0.49
CA PRO A 170 16.36 9.73 0.57
C PRO A 170 15.74 8.96 1.74
N ASP A 171 16.53 8.09 2.37
CA ASP A 171 16.14 7.43 3.61
C ASP A 171 17.28 7.47 4.63
N PHE A 172 17.07 8.23 5.70
CA PHE A 172 18.04 8.39 6.78
C PHE A 172 18.03 7.23 7.78
N HIS A 173 16.94 6.45 7.82
CA HIS A 173 16.82 5.28 8.68
C HIS A 173 17.56 4.09 8.08
N PHE A 174 17.41 3.87 6.76
CA PHE A 174 18.12 2.81 6.03
C PHE A 174 19.48 3.22 5.47
N HIS A 175 19.92 4.45 5.73
CA HIS A 175 21.20 5.00 5.27
C HIS A 175 21.40 4.85 3.75
N GLY A 176 20.41 5.31 2.98
CA GLY A 176 20.42 5.11 1.54
C GLY A 176 19.40 5.93 0.76
N ILE A 177 19.19 5.52 -0.47
CA ILE A 177 18.03 5.89 -1.29
C ILE A 177 17.09 4.70 -1.26
N GLN A 178 15.88 4.88 -0.73
CA GLN A 178 14.85 3.85 -0.68
C GLN A 178 13.81 4.13 -1.76
N GLY A 179 13.25 3.09 -2.34
CA GLY A 179 12.08 3.19 -3.18
C GLY A 179 11.59 1.83 -3.65
N GLY A 180 10.72 1.84 -4.65
CA GLY A 180 10.10 0.64 -5.20
C GLY A 180 9.71 0.81 -6.66
N SER A 181 9.13 -0.23 -7.24
CA SER A 181 8.52 -0.19 -8.57
C SER A 181 7.00 -0.33 -8.51
N SER A 182 6.35 -0.25 -9.67
CA SER A 182 5.01 -0.80 -9.83
C SER A 182 4.96 -2.23 -9.29
N PRO A 183 3.93 -2.59 -8.52
CA PRO A 183 3.82 -3.91 -7.94
C PRO A 183 3.46 -4.96 -8.99
N TYR A 184 3.68 -6.22 -8.65
CA TYR A 184 3.31 -7.36 -9.50
C TYR A 184 1.99 -7.94 -9.02
N LYS A 185 1.06 -8.19 -9.93
CA LYS A 185 -0.16 -8.94 -9.60
C LYS A 185 0.26 -10.36 -9.21
N VAL A 186 -0.24 -10.85 -8.08
CA VAL A 186 -0.03 -12.24 -7.69
C VAL A 186 -0.94 -13.11 -8.56
N ASP A 187 -0.35 -14.05 -9.30
CA ASP A 187 -1.07 -14.92 -10.24
C ASP A 187 -1.68 -16.15 -9.54
N MET A 188 -2.48 -15.89 -8.51
CA MET A 188 -3.29 -16.91 -7.85
C MET A 188 -4.56 -16.30 -7.23
N LEU A 189 -5.55 -17.15 -6.98
CA LEU A 189 -6.76 -16.72 -6.27
C LEU A 189 -6.41 -16.27 -4.86
N ALA A 190 -7.11 -15.25 -4.37
CA ALA A 190 -6.85 -14.69 -3.05
C ALA A 190 -6.88 -15.76 -1.95
N ASP A 191 -7.79 -16.73 -1.98
CA ASP A 191 -7.85 -17.82 -0.98
C ASP A 191 -6.61 -18.72 -0.92
N ASN A 192 -5.79 -18.74 -1.98
CA ASN A 192 -4.58 -19.55 -2.03
C ASN A 192 -3.32 -18.80 -1.56
N VAL A 193 -3.39 -17.48 -1.43
CA VAL A 193 -2.24 -16.64 -1.05
C VAL A 193 -1.90 -16.87 0.42
N GLN A 194 -0.64 -17.20 0.70
CA GLN A 194 -0.13 -17.25 2.07
C GLN A 194 0.42 -15.88 2.45
N VAL A 195 -0.25 -15.18 3.38
CA VAL A 195 0.22 -13.88 3.88
C VAL A 195 1.33 -14.05 4.91
N ASP A 196 1.21 -15.07 5.75
CA ASP A 196 2.22 -15.44 6.75
C ASP A 196 3.14 -16.55 6.23
N PRO A 197 4.45 -16.50 6.54
CA PRO A 197 5.15 -15.38 7.18
C PRO A 197 5.24 -14.14 6.27
N TYR A 198 5.12 -12.95 6.86
CA TYR A 198 5.00 -11.68 6.11
C TYR A 198 6.31 -10.90 5.99
N GLY A 199 6.43 -10.14 4.90
CA GLY A 199 7.52 -9.20 4.69
C GLY A 199 8.88 -9.91 4.59
N PRO A 200 9.92 -9.48 5.34
CA PRO A 200 11.24 -10.10 5.29
C PRO A 200 11.29 -11.59 5.67
N ASP A 201 10.28 -12.08 6.39
CA ASP A 201 10.18 -13.49 6.79
C ASP A 201 9.48 -14.35 5.71
N SER A 202 8.92 -13.73 4.66
CA SER A 202 8.30 -14.45 3.54
C SER A 202 9.33 -15.16 2.68
N GLU A 203 9.03 -16.38 2.24
CA GLU A 203 9.85 -17.13 1.28
C GLU A 203 9.50 -16.80 -0.18
N GLU A 204 8.28 -16.32 -0.43
CA GLU A 204 7.72 -16.14 -1.78
C GLU A 204 7.68 -14.68 -2.21
N PHE A 205 7.26 -13.78 -1.32
CA PHE A 205 6.99 -12.38 -1.65
C PHE A 205 8.15 -11.47 -1.22
N VAL A 206 9.34 -11.81 -1.70
CA VAL A 206 10.59 -11.07 -1.49
C VAL A 206 11.27 -10.78 -2.83
N VAL A 207 11.90 -9.61 -2.93
CA VAL A 207 12.56 -9.19 -4.17
C VAL A 207 13.86 -9.96 -4.39
N GLY A 208 14.10 -10.30 -5.65
CA GLY A 208 15.35 -10.93 -6.10
C GLY A 208 16.26 -9.99 -6.91
N ASP A 209 17.29 -10.58 -7.50
CA ASP A 209 18.29 -9.86 -8.30
C ASP A 209 17.69 -9.15 -9.51
N ASP A 210 16.62 -9.69 -10.11
CA ASP A 210 15.93 -9.06 -11.25
C ASP A 210 15.35 -7.69 -10.87
N PHE A 211 14.73 -7.58 -9.68
CA PHE A 211 14.25 -6.30 -9.17
C PHE A 211 15.41 -5.37 -8.86
N ALA A 212 16.48 -5.86 -8.20
CA ALA A 212 17.65 -5.05 -7.90
C ALA A 212 18.28 -4.47 -9.17
N HIS A 213 18.42 -5.29 -10.23
CA HIS A 213 18.97 -4.90 -11.51
C HIS A 213 18.07 -3.89 -12.23
N MET A 214 16.76 -4.15 -12.30
CA MET A 214 15.79 -3.24 -12.91
C MET A 214 15.73 -1.91 -12.16
N TRP A 215 15.54 -1.93 -10.85
CA TRP A 215 15.31 -0.73 -10.05
C TRP A 215 16.54 0.18 -10.01
N THR A 216 17.76 -0.38 -9.90
CA THR A 216 18.99 0.42 -9.95
C THR A 216 19.27 0.96 -11.35
N SER A 217 18.94 0.23 -12.41
CA SER A 217 19.00 0.74 -13.79
C SER A 217 17.97 1.86 -14.02
N ALA A 218 16.79 1.74 -13.43
CA ALA A 218 15.75 2.77 -13.47
C ALA A 218 16.14 4.04 -12.72
N LEU A 219 16.83 3.93 -11.57
CA LEU A 219 17.44 5.08 -10.90
C LEU A 219 18.45 5.79 -11.81
N ALA A 220 19.35 5.03 -12.45
CA ALA A 220 20.33 5.57 -13.40
C ALA A 220 19.65 6.21 -14.62
N PHE A 221 18.59 5.59 -15.15
CA PHE A 221 17.76 6.20 -16.21
C PHE A 221 17.21 7.56 -15.78
N CYS A 222 16.78 7.70 -14.52
CA CYS A 222 16.20 8.95 -14.04
C CYS A 222 17.24 10.05 -13.82
N GLN A 223 18.34 9.73 -13.13
CA GLN A 223 19.32 10.72 -12.68
C GLN A 223 20.75 10.19 -12.81
N LYS A 224 21.62 11.02 -13.41
CA LYS A 224 23.02 10.67 -13.67
C LYS A 224 23.79 10.29 -12.42
N ARG A 225 23.46 10.88 -11.26
CA ARG A 225 24.11 10.54 -9.99
C ARG A 225 23.95 9.08 -9.57
N PHE A 226 23.09 8.28 -10.19
CA PHE A 226 22.92 6.86 -9.87
C PHE A 226 23.60 5.91 -10.87
N GLU A 227 24.17 6.41 -11.95
CA GLU A 227 24.93 5.61 -12.92
C GLU A 227 26.12 4.89 -12.25
N GLY A 228 26.30 3.61 -12.60
CA GLY A 228 27.36 2.73 -12.12
C GLY A 228 27.21 2.30 -10.66
N LYS A 229 26.09 2.58 -9.99
CA LYS A 229 25.93 2.38 -8.54
C LYS A 229 25.18 1.11 -8.15
N SER A 230 24.76 0.27 -9.10
CA SER A 230 24.02 -0.97 -8.81
C SER A 230 24.71 -1.88 -7.78
N HIS A 231 26.05 -1.91 -7.76
CA HIS A 231 26.85 -2.64 -6.78
C HIS A 231 26.66 -2.20 -5.31
N LEU A 232 26.01 -1.06 -5.07
CA LEU A 232 25.67 -0.55 -3.73
C LEU A 232 24.27 -0.99 -3.26
N TYR A 233 23.54 -1.76 -4.07
CA TYR A 233 22.22 -2.24 -3.69
C TYR A 233 22.31 -3.10 -2.43
N LYS A 234 21.44 -2.83 -1.45
CA LYS A 234 21.31 -3.63 -0.23
C LYS A 234 20.52 -4.88 -0.57
N GLN A 235 21.22 -5.98 -0.83
CA GLN A 235 20.58 -7.28 -0.94
C GLN A 235 19.92 -7.69 0.39
N GLY A 236 18.77 -8.33 0.29
CA GLY A 236 18.00 -8.85 1.42
C GLY A 236 16.54 -9.11 1.07
N PRO A 237 15.81 -9.83 1.94
CA PRO A 237 14.39 -10.12 1.74
C PRO A 237 13.58 -8.84 1.98
N THR A 238 13.33 -8.09 0.92
CA THR A 238 12.51 -6.87 0.94
C THR A 238 11.29 -7.04 0.04
N GLY A 239 10.25 -6.27 0.31
CA GLY A 239 8.95 -6.41 -0.33
C GLY A 239 7.89 -6.90 0.64
N GLY A 240 6.70 -7.17 0.11
CA GLY A 240 5.59 -7.69 0.88
C GLY A 240 4.30 -7.74 0.07
N LEU A 241 3.26 -8.30 0.67
CA LEU A 241 1.94 -8.35 0.05
C LEU A 241 1.07 -7.16 0.45
N GLY A 242 0.28 -6.67 -0.50
CA GLY A 242 -0.88 -5.82 -0.24
C GLY A 242 -2.16 -6.54 -0.62
N CYS A 243 -3.21 -6.39 0.20
CA CYS A 243 -4.56 -6.87 -0.09
C CYS A 243 -5.38 -5.71 -0.65
N PHE A 244 -5.81 -5.84 -1.91
CA PHE A 244 -6.47 -4.80 -2.67
C PHE A 244 -7.94 -5.15 -2.91
N THR A 245 -8.75 -4.12 -2.87
CA THR A 245 -10.14 -4.13 -3.35
C THR A 245 -10.19 -4.26 -4.87
N PRO A 246 -11.36 -4.52 -5.47
CA PRO A 246 -11.47 -4.72 -6.91
C PRO A 246 -11.02 -3.56 -7.79
N ASP A 247 -11.19 -2.32 -7.33
CA ASP A 247 -10.75 -1.12 -8.04
C ASP A 247 -9.40 -0.59 -7.51
N ASN A 248 -8.74 -1.30 -6.59
CA ASN A 248 -7.50 -0.91 -5.91
C ASN A 248 -7.60 0.33 -5.00
N PHE A 249 -8.80 0.86 -4.76
CA PHE A 249 -9.03 1.98 -3.85
C PHE A 249 -9.65 1.54 -2.52
N PRO A 250 -9.42 2.28 -1.43
CA PRO A 250 -9.86 1.86 -0.11
C PRO A 250 -11.37 1.57 0.03
N ILE A 251 -11.73 0.79 1.04
CA ILE A 251 -13.11 0.73 1.57
C ILE A 251 -13.07 1.21 3.02
N PHE A 252 -13.92 2.17 3.35
CA PHE A 252 -14.19 2.60 4.72
C PHE A 252 -15.69 2.48 4.95
N ASP A 253 -16.14 1.36 5.51
CA ASP A 253 -17.57 1.08 5.63
C ASP A 253 -17.91 0.19 6.83
N ILE A 254 -19.20 0.11 7.14
CA ILE A 254 -19.75 -0.63 8.27
C ILE A 254 -20.40 -1.91 7.78
N PHE A 255 -19.94 -3.03 8.34
CA PHE A 255 -20.46 -4.36 8.10
C PHE A 255 -21.03 -4.92 9.40
N ARG A 256 -21.90 -5.93 9.28
CA ARG A 256 -22.44 -6.65 10.46
C ARG A 256 -22.99 -5.68 11.53
N GLU A 257 -23.61 -4.57 11.10
CA GLU A 257 -24.15 -3.47 11.93
C GLU A 257 -23.13 -2.64 12.74
N ASN A 258 -22.02 -3.19 13.22
CA ASN A 258 -21.07 -2.51 14.12
C ASN A 258 -19.58 -2.80 13.86
N VAL A 259 -19.24 -3.35 12.70
CA VAL A 259 -17.87 -3.66 12.30
C VAL A 259 -17.41 -2.65 11.25
N HIS A 260 -16.61 -1.67 11.66
CA HIS A 260 -15.98 -0.73 10.74
C HIS A 260 -14.76 -1.38 10.10
N ILE A 261 -14.78 -1.57 8.78
CA ILE A 261 -13.65 -2.10 8.02
C ILE A 261 -12.89 -0.95 7.36
N ILE A 262 -11.58 -0.91 7.61
CA ILE A 262 -10.60 -0.03 6.97
C ILE A 262 -9.77 -0.90 6.02
N ALA A 263 -10.29 -1.10 4.80
CA ALA A 263 -9.56 -1.76 3.72
C ALA A 263 -8.71 -0.71 3.01
N ASP A 264 -7.43 -0.61 3.33
CA ASP A 264 -6.61 0.50 2.88
C ASP A 264 -6.04 0.34 1.46
N SER A 265 -6.17 -0.83 0.85
CA SER A 265 -5.55 -1.18 -0.44
C SER A 265 -4.07 -0.79 -0.49
N ASN A 266 -3.31 -1.01 0.60
CA ASN A 266 -1.89 -0.65 0.73
C ASN A 266 -1.57 0.87 0.74
N HIS A 267 -2.57 1.72 0.93
CA HIS A 267 -2.40 3.18 1.02
C HIS A 267 -2.33 3.68 2.48
N GLY A 268 -2.39 2.79 3.48
CA GLY A 268 -2.71 3.13 4.86
C GLY A 268 -1.80 4.18 5.50
N TYR A 269 -0.49 4.10 5.30
CA TYR A 269 0.44 5.02 5.98
C TYR A 269 0.26 6.48 5.53
N LYS A 270 0.10 6.75 4.23
CA LYS A 270 -0.18 8.10 3.72
C LYS A 270 -1.59 8.58 4.07
N MET A 271 -2.51 7.66 4.35
CA MET A 271 -3.88 7.94 4.75
C MET A 271 -4.10 7.85 6.27
N ILE A 272 -3.05 7.92 7.09
CA ILE A 272 -3.17 7.72 8.55
C ILE A 272 -4.17 8.66 9.23
N GLY A 273 -4.44 9.83 8.63
CA GLY A 273 -5.49 10.76 9.06
C GLY A 273 -6.92 10.23 8.96
N VAL A 274 -7.17 9.17 8.17
CA VAL A 274 -8.48 8.49 8.08
C VAL A 274 -8.93 7.96 9.43
N GLY A 275 -8.01 7.59 10.33
CA GLY A 275 -8.36 7.16 11.69
C GLY A 275 -9.22 8.16 12.44
N LYS A 276 -9.01 9.47 12.22
CA LYS A 276 -9.88 10.51 12.78
C LYS A 276 -11.29 10.47 12.19
N LEU A 277 -11.40 10.33 10.86
CA LEU A 277 -12.70 10.31 10.17
C LEU A 277 -13.51 9.08 10.57
N VAL A 278 -12.87 7.91 10.70
CA VAL A 278 -13.52 6.68 11.16
C VAL A 278 -13.95 6.82 12.61
N ALA A 279 -13.12 7.38 13.49
CA ALA A 279 -13.50 7.61 14.89
C ALA A 279 -14.72 8.54 15.01
N GLU A 280 -14.78 9.61 14.20
CA GLU A 280 -15.95 10.50 14.14
C GLU A 280 -17.20 9.76 13.63
N GLN A 281 -17.06 8.88 12.62
CA GLN A 281 -18.16 8.08 12.09
C GLN A 281 -18.70 7.06 13.09
N VAL A 282 -17.82 6.39 13.85
CA VAL A 282 -18.20 5.49 14.95
C VAL A 282 -19.04 6.22 16.00
N LEU A 283 -18.76 7.50 16.24
CA LEU A 283 -19.51 8.36 17.15
C LEU A 283 -20.78 8.98 16.51
N GLY A 284 -21.16 8.55 15.31
CA GLY A 284 -22.40 8.94 14.63
C GLY A 284 -22.26 10.14 13.70
N ALA A 285 -21.07 10.69 13.50
CA ALA A 285 -20.86 11.74 12.51
C ALA A 285 -20.92 11.19 11.07
N LYS A 286 -21.27 12.05 10.11
CA LYS A 286 -21.17 11.73 8.68
C LYS A 286 -19.91 12.37 8.09
N SER A 287 -19.22 11.65 7.22
CA SER A 287 -18.03 12.14 6.54
C SER A 287 -18.20 12.08 5.02
N LYS A 288 -18.34 13.27 4.40
CA LYS A 288 -18.34 13.41 2.94
C LYS A 288 -17.03 12.95 2.29
N LEU A 289 -15.94 12.89 3.05
CA LEU A 289 -14.64 12.42 2.57
C LEU A 289 -14.57 10.89 2.49
N LEU A 290 -15.38 10.17 3.28
CA LEU A 290 -15.44 8.71 3.25
C LEU A 290 -16.49 8.21 2.24
N GLU A 291 -17.51 9.01 1.91
CA GLU A 291 -18.59 8.64 0.98
C GLU A 291 -18.10 8.00 -0.35
N PRO A 292 -17.05 8.51 -1.04
CA PRO A 292 -16.57 7.88 -2.27
C PRO A 292 -15.98 6.47 -2.07
N PHE A 293 -15.56 6.13 -0.85
CA PHE A 293 -14.92 4.86 -0.48
C PHE A 293 -15.91 3.87 0.15
N SER A 294 -17.23 4.08 0.01
CA SER A 294 -18.23 3.11 0.45
C SER A 294 -18.09 1.79 -0.30
N TYR A 295 -18.51 0.70 0.33
CA TYR A 295 -18.61 -0.61 -0.31
C TYR A 295 -19.68 -0.61 -1.41
N SER A 296 -20.77 0.15 -1.22
CA SER A 296 -21.88 0.24 -2.18
C SER A 296 -21.46 0.76 -3.56
N ARG A 297 -20.30 1.44 -3.68
CA ARG A 297 -19.80 1.96 -4.96
C ARG A 297 -19.68 0.90 -6.05
N PHE A 298 -19.39 -0.36 -5.69
CA PHE A 298 -19.26 -1.46 -6.64
C PHE A 298 -20.60 -1.79 -7.31
N GLU A 299 -21.68 -1.86 -6.54
CA GLU A 299 -23.02 -2.11 -7.06
C GLU A 299 -23.58 -0.89 -7.79
N GLU A 300 -23.29 0.30 -7.27
CA GLU A 300 -23.76 1.57 -7.82
C GLU A 300 -23.05 1.99 -9.11
N GLY A 301 -21.91 1.39 -9.45
CA GLY A 301 -21.08 1.77 -10.60
C GLY A 301 -20.34 3.09 -10.40
N LYS A 302 -20.02 3.42 -9.15
CA LYS A 302 -19.27 4.62 -8.75
C LYS A 302 -17.80 4.29 -8.46
N LEU A 303 -17.21 3.45 -9.32
CA LEU A 303 -15.81 3.03 -9.19
C LEU A 303 -14.89 4.24 -9.30
N HIS A 304 -13.75 4.15 -8.61
CA HIS A 304 -12.71 5.16 -8.74
C HIS A 304 -12.03 5.09 -10.12
N PRO A 305 -11.61 6.24 -10.68
CA PRO A 305 -10.96 6.27 -11.98
C PRO A 305 -9.59 5.58 -11.92
N ILE A 306 -9.25 4.86 -12.99
CA ILE A 306 -7.94 4.26 -13.22
C ILE A 306 -7.26 5.06 -14.33
N SER A 307 -6.00 5.43 -14.14
CA SER A 307 -5.18 6.07 -15.17
C SER A 307 -4.42 5.05 -16.03
N ASN A 308 -3.68 5.53 -17.03
CA ASN A 308 -2.74 4.72 -17.81
C ASN A 308 -1.38 4.57 -17.11
N SER A 309 -1.32 4.65 -15.78
CA SER A 309 -0.11 4.47 -14.99
C SER A 309 0.24 2.97 -14.85
N PRO A 310 1.53 2.61 -14.75
CA PRO A 310 1.93 1.27 -14.33
C PRO A 310 1.52 0.95 -12.88
N PHE A 311 1.18 1.96 -12.06
CA PHE A 311 0.64 1.76 -10.72
C PHE A 311 -0.88 1.60 -10.77
N PRO A 312 -1.45 0.50 -10.21
CA PRO A 312 -2.86 0.16 -10.42
C PRO A 312 -3.87 1.04 -9.66
N TRP A 313 -3.39 2.05 -8.92
CA TRP A 313 -4.15 2.99 -8.09
C TRP A 313 -3.91 4.46 -8.47
N SER A 314 -3.25 4.71 -9.59
CA SER A 314 -3.01 6.08 -10.09
C SER A 314 -3.97 6.41 -11.20
#